data_AF-A0A1X9ZAG3-F1
#
_entry.id   AF-A0A1X9ZAG3-F1
#
_cell.length_a   1.000
_cell.length_b   1.000
_cell.length_c   1.000
_cell.angle_alpha   90.00
_cell.angle_beta   90.00
_cell.angle_gamma   90.00
#
_symmetry.space_group_name_H-M   'P 1'
#
loop_
_entity.id
_entity.type
_entity.pdbx_description
1 polymer ?
#
loop_
_entity_poly.entity_id
_entity_poly.type
_entity_poly.pdbx_seq_one_letter_code
_entity_poly.pdbx_strand_id
1 'polypeptide(L)'
;MGYDAPPFLAILVDTEAVYFESRIAPPLKDLQEIAESFDVDLKLLYILPDEHKREKFNYTCLKNRKLEGLASDLKKQIFKAVSVQELEKASVSINEKGHGSHINMNEWTILAYLAEKKYNELAIAHKQVDEGISSPKRKIGR
;
A
#
# COMPACT_ATOMS: atom_id res chain seq x y z
N MET A 1 -31.82 -5.14 0.78
CA MET A 1 -31.89 -5.87 -0.50
C MET A 1 -30.47 -5.95 -1.02
N GLY A 2 -29.93 -7.16 -1.11
CA GLY A 2 -28.50 -7.46 -1.21
C GLY A 2 -27.83 -6.93 -2.47
N TYR A 3 -26.57 -6.51 -2.31
CA TYR A 3 -25.63 -6.27 -3.41
C TYR A 3 -25.07 -7.62 -3.87
N ASP A 4 -25.90 -8.47 -4.48
CA ASP A 4 -25.54 -9.85 -4.85
C ASP A 4 -25.18 -10.02 -6.34
N ALA A 5 -24.77 -8.95 -7.03
CA ALA A 5 -24.22 -9.05 -8.38
C ALA A 5 -22.79 -8.50 -8.39
N PRO A 6 -21.78 -9.28 -8.82
CA PRO A 6 -20.46 -8.71 -9.05
C PRO A 6 -20.61 -7.61 -10.11
N PRO A 7 -20.00 -6.42 -9.93
CA PRO A 7 -20.20 -5.29 -10.84
C PRO A 7 -19.60 -5.54 -12.24
N PHE A 8 -18.99 -6.70 -12.46
CA PHE A 8 -18.25 -7.07 -13.65
C PHE A 8 -19.10 -7.91 -14.60
N LEU A 9 -19.39 -7.38 -15.79
CA LEU A 9 -20.15 -8.05 -16.84
C LEU A 9 -19.30 -9.07 -17.61
N ALA A 10 -18.00 -8.80 -17.74
CA ALA A 10 -17.01 -9.67 -18.32
C ALA A 10 -15.65 -9.37 -17.66
N ILE A 11 -14.81 -10.40 -17.49
CA ILE A 11 -13.43 -10.25 -17.04
C ILE A 11 -12.54 -11.05 -17.99
N LEU A 12 -11.50 -10.40 -18.53
CA LEU A 12 -10.43 -11.04 -19.30
C LEU A 12 -9.11 -10.78 -18.57
N VAL A 13 -8.41 -11.85 -18.23
CA VAL A 13 -7.07 -11.76 -17.65
C VAL A 13 -6.06 -12.14 -18.73
N ASP A 14 -5.23 -11.19 -19.08
CA ASP A 14 -4.02 -11.39 -19.86
C ASP A 14 -2.83 -11.47 -18.89
N THR A 15 -1.72 -11.99 -19.38
CA THR A 15 -0.43 -12.13 -18.69
C THR A 15 0.03 -10.84 -17.99
N GLU A 16 -0.33 -9.68 -18.54
CA GLU A 16 0.11 -8.36 -18.04
C GLU A 16 -1.03 -7.41 -17.66
N ALA A 17 -2.29 -7.78 -17.90
CA ALA A 17 -3.42 -6.86 -17.73
C ALA A 17 -4.72 -7.58 -17.38
N VAL A 18 -5.58 -6.89 -16.62
CA VAL A 18 -6.96 -7.32 -16.36
C VAL A 18 -7.90 -6.33 -17.04
N TYR A 19 -8.78 -6.85 -17.88
CA TYR A 19 -9.85 -6.11 -18.52
C TYR A 19 -11.16 -6.52 -17.89
N PHE A 20 -12.03 -5.56 -17.63
CA PHE A 20 -13.37 -5.85 -17.15
C PHE A 20 -14.36 -4.80 -17.63
N GLU A 21 -15.60 -5.22 -17.77
CA GLU A 21 -16.73 -4.33 -18.06
C GLU A 21 -17.52 -4.06 -16.78
N SER A 22 -17.83 -2.80 -16.49
CA SER A 22 -18.61 -2.40 -15.33
C SER A 22 -19.77 -1.50 -15.72
N ARG A 23 -20.89 -1.61 -15.00
CA ARG A 23 -22.05 -0.71 -15.15
C ARG A 23 -21.86 0.64 -14.47
N ILE A 24 -20.82 0.77 -13.64
CA ILE A 24 -20.53 1.94 -12.83
C ILE A 24 -19.12 2.43 -13.17
N ALA A 25 -18.90 3.74 -13.08
CA ALA A 25 -17.56 4.34 -13.15
C ALA A 25 -16.57 3.61 -12.22
N PRO A 26 -15.29 3.49 -12.62
CA PRO A 26 -14.32 2.73 -11.84
C PRO A 26 -14.13 3.35 -10.44
N PRO A 27 -14.11 2.54 -9.36
CA PRO A 27 -13.89 3.03 -8.01
C PRO A 27 -12.40 3.39 -7.82
N LEU A 28 -11.99 4.57 -8.31
CA LEU A 28 -10.59 4.98 -8.35
C LEU A 28 -9.91 4.94 -6.98
N LYS A 29 -10.64 5.25 -5.91
CA LYS A 29 -10.11 5.22 -4.54
C LYS A 29 -9.78 3.79 -4.09
N ASP A 30 -10.73 2.87 -4.25
CA ASP A 30 -10.55 1.48 -3.86
C ASP A 30 -9.43 0.82 -4.69
N LEU A 31 -9.33 1.17 -5.97
CA LEU A 31 -8.24 0.71 -6.83
C LEU A 31 -6.86 1.24 -6.39
N GLN A 32 -6.78 2.47 -5.88
CA GLN A 32 -5.54 3.00 -5.28
C GLN A 32 -5.19 2.25 -3.99
N GLU A 33 -6.17 2.01 -3.12
CA GLU A 33 -5.95 1.26 -1.87
C GLU A 33 -5.47 -0.17 -2.15
N ILE A 34 -6.03 -0.83 -3.16
CA ILE A 34 -5.56 -2.14 -3.62
C ILE A 34 -4.13 -2.03 -4.15
N ALA A 35 -3.82 -1.05 -5.01
CA ALA A 35 -2.47 -0.85 -5.53
C ALA A 35 -1.43 -0.65 -4.41
N GLU A 36 -1.78 0.12 -3.37
CA GLU A 36 -0.94 0.30 -2.17
C GLU A 36 -0.78 -1.00 -1.37
N SER A 37 -1.82 -1.81 -1.25
CA SER A 37 -1.74 -3.08 -0.50
C SER A 37 -0.79 -4.09 -1.17
N PHE A 38 -0.70 -4.07 -2.49
CA PHE A 38 0.17 -4.95 -3.28
C PHE A 38 1.52 -4.33 -3.67
N ASP A 39 1.79 -3.08 -3.26
CA ASP A 39 3.00 -2.34 -3.61
C ASP A 39 3.23 -2.17 -5.13
N VAL A 40 2.15 -2.03 -5.91
CA VAL A 40 2.20 -1.95 -7.37
C VAL A 40 1.76 -0.59 -7.89
N ASP A 41 2.31 -0.18 -9.02
CA ASP A 41 1.80 0.97 -9.77
C ASP A 41 0.57 0.55 -10.58
N LEU A 42 -0.43 1.42 -10.65
CA LEU A 42 -1.69 1.16 -11.36
C LEU A 42 -1.82 2.07 -12.57
N LYS A 43 -2.12 1.46 -13.72
CA LYS A 43 -2.54 2.18 -14.93
C LYS A 43 -3.92 1.67 -15.33
N LEU A 44 -4.90 2.56 -15.33
CA LEU A 44 -6.26 2.26 -15.71
C LEU A 44 -6.62 3.03 -16.98
N LEU A 45 -7.16 2.31 -17.95
CA LEU A 45 -7.80 2.87 -19.14
C LEU A 45 -9.28 2.48 -19.06
N TYR A 46 -10.16 3.46 -19.05
CA TYR A 46 -11.60 3.21 -18.99
C TYR A 46 -12.35 4.12 -19.98
N ILE A 47 -13.56 3.70 -20.31
CA ILE A 47 -14.51 4.46 -21.12
C ILE A 47 -15.79 4.48 -20.31
N LEU A 48 -16.35 5.66 -20.05
CA LEU A 48 -17.63 5.77 -19.34
C LEU A 48 -18.78 5.37 -20.27
N PRO A 49 -19.91 4.89 -19.71
CA PRO A 49 -21.11 4.66 -20.49
C PRO A 49 -21.48 5.92 -21.29
N ASP A 50 -21.87 5.74 -22.54
CA ASP A 50 -22.24 6.81 -23.49
C ASP A 50 -21.11 7.78 -23.89
N GLU A 51 -19.88 7.54 -23.44
CA GLU A 51 -18.71 8.27 -23.90
C GLU A 51 -17.93 7.46 -24.94
N HIS A 52 -17.44 8.14 -25.98
CA HIS A 52 -16.53 7.54 -26.96
C HIS A 52 -15.05 7.78 -26.64
N LYS A 53 -14.77 8.54 -25.57
CA LYS A 53 -13.42 8.94 -25.21
C LYS A 53 -12.87 7.99 -24.16
N ARG A 54 -11.64 7.51 -24.40
CA ARG A 54 -10.87 6.78 -23.40
C ARG A 54 -10.28 7.77 -22.40
N GLU A 55 -10.57 7.54 -21.13
CA GLU A 55 -9.91 8.21 -20.02
C GLU A 55 -8.74 7.36 -19.53
N LYS A 56 -7.69 8.05 -19.08
CA LYS A 56 -6.47 7.42 -18.56
C LYS A 56 -6.23 7.91 -17.14
N PHE A 57 -6.20 6.96 -16.22
CA PHE A 57 -5.83 7.20 -14.84
C PHE A 57 -4.52 6.47 -14.56
N ASN A 58 -3.52 7.18 -14.04
CA ASN A 58 -2.26 6.57 -13.60
C ASN A 58 -2.05 6.89 -12.13
N TYR A 59 -1.69 5.86 -11.38
CA TYR A 59 -1.34 5.96 -9.99
C TYR A 59 0.02 5.30 -9.76
N THR A 60 0.88 6.00 -9.04
CA THR A 60 2.17 5.48 -8.61
C THR A 60 2.07 5.20 -7.12
N CYS A 61 2.38 3.97 -6.74
CA CYS A 61 2.35 3.59 -5.34
C CYS A 61 3.34 4.46 -4.54
N LEU A 62 2.97 4.86 -3.33
CA LEU A 62 3.76 5.69 -2.43
C LEU A 62 5.11 5.04 -2.12
N LYS A 63 5.16 3.70 -2.06
CA LYS A 63 6.40 2.91 -1.96
C LYS A 63 7.31 3.07 -3.17
N ASN A 64 6.76 3.25 -4.37
CA ASN A 64 7.52 3.39 -5.62
C ASN A 64 7.82 4.86 -5.97
N ARG A 65 7.13 5.82 -5.32
CA ARG A 65 7.30 7.24 -5.57
C ARG A 65 8.74 7.70 -5.30
N LYS A 66 9.36 8.38 -6.27
CA LYS A 66 10.69 8.95 -6.10
C LYS A 66 10.60 10.15 -5.16
N LEU A 67 11.39 10.12 -4.09
CA LEU A 67 11.61 11.25 -3.17
C LEU A 67 13.02 11.77 -3.39
N GLU A 68 13.23 13.06 -3.16
CA GLU A 68 14.52 13.71 -3.43
C GLU A 68 15.27 14.05 -2.14
N GLY A 69 16.60 14.18 -2.27
CA GLY A 69 17.49 14.57 -1.19
C GLY A 69 17.24 13.80 0.12
N LEU A 70 16.97 14.56 1.18
CA LEU A 70 16.81 14.06 2.54
C LEU A 70 15.61 13.11 2.68
N ALA A 71 14.52 13.35 1.94
CA ALA A 71 13.34 12.49 1.95
C ALA A 71 13.64 11.10 1.38
N SER A 72 14.51 11.01 0.37
CA SER A 72 15.00 9.74 -0.16
C SER A 72 15.74 8.91 0.89
N ASP A 73 16.61 9.55 1.66
CA ASP A 73 17.42 8.87 2.66
C ASP A 73 16.58 8.42 3.86
N LEU A 74 15.61 9.23 4.28
CA LEU A 74 14.64 8.83 5.31
C LEU A 74 13.78 7.64 4.84
N LYS A 75 13.33 7.63 3.57
CA LYS A 75 12.61 6.50 3.00
C LYS A 75 13.44 5.21 3.04
N LYS A 76 14.74 5.28 2.74
CA LYS A 76 15.66 4.13 2.88
C LYS A 76 15.81 3.69 4.33
N GLN A 77 15.86 4.62 5.29
CA GLN A 77 15.93 4.30 6.72
C GLN A 77 14.67 3.58 7.20
N ILE A 78 13.47 4.04 6.80
CA ILE A 78 12.20 3.36 7.10
C ILE A 78 12.23 1.92 6.59
N PHE A 79 12.63 1.70 5.34
CA PHE A 79 12.65 0.33 4.78
C PHE A 79 13.71 -0.57 5.40
N LYS A 80 14.81 -0.01 5.89
CA LYS A 80 15.87 -0.76 6.56
C LYS A 80 15.57 -1.07 8.03
N ALA A 81 14.58 -0.40 8.63
CA ALA A 81 14.26 -0.59 10.03
C ALA A 81 13.82 -2.04 10.30
N VAL A 82 14.50 -2.67 11.26
CA VAL A 82 14.25 -4.05 11.69
C VAL A 82 13.47 -4.08 13.01
N SER A 83 13.47 -2.96 13.74
CA SER A 83 12.76 -2.82 15.02
C SER A 83 11.90 -1.56 15.09
N VAL A 84 10.91 -1.61 15.98
CA VAL A 84 10.03 -0.47 16.27
C VAL A 84 10.82 0.75 16.78
N GLN A 85 11.87 0.53 17.58
CA GLN A 85 12.72 1.61 18.11
C GLN A 85 13.50 2.34 17.01
N GLU A 86 13.89 1.64 15.94
CA GLU A 86 14.55 2.27 14.78
C GLU A 86 13.56 3.11 13.96
N LEU A 87 12.31 2.67 13.85
CA LEU A 87 11.24 3.45 13.22
C LEU A 87 10.90 4.71 14.01
N GLU A 88 10.86 4.64 15.34
CA GLU A 88 10.63 5.81 16.20
C GLU A 88 11.76 6.85 16.05
N LYS A 89 13.01 6.41 15.95
CA LYS A 89 14.13 7.32 15.65
C LYS A 89 14.00 7.97 14.27
N ALA A 90 13.55 7.20 13.27
CA ALA A 90 13.29 7.72 11.94
C ALA A 90 12.11 8.72 11.93
N SER A 91 11.04 8.47 12.68
CA SER A 91 9.87 9.36 12.77
C SER A 91 10.17 10.67 13.49
N VAL A 92 10.96 10.62 14.57
CA VAL A 92 11.47 11.83 15.23
C VAL A 92 12.33 12.64 14.25
N SER A 93 13.23 11.98 13.52
CA SER A 93 14.06 12.63 12.49
C SER A 93 13.21 13.25 11.36
N ILE A 94 12.11 12.62 10.97
CA ILE A 94 11.16 13.16 9.97
C ILE A 94 10.49 14.43 10.49
N ASN A 95 10.06 14.44 11.75
CA ASN A 95 9.38 15.60 12.34
C ASN A 95 10.33 16.78 12.56
N GLU A 96 11.52 16.53 13.11
CA GLU A 96 12.54 17.56 13.35
C GLU A 96 13.02 18.20 12.03
N LYS A 97 13.28 17.38 11.00
CA LYS A 97 13.81 17.86 9.72
C LYS A 97 12.72 18.36 8.77
N GLY A 98 11.48 17.89 8.93
CA GLY A 98 10.33 18.35 8.17
C GLY A 98 9.91 19.78 8.54
N HIS A 99 10.02 20.17 9.82
CA HIS A 99 9.77 21.55 10.24
C HIS A 99 10.88 22.53 9.80
N GLY A 100 12.07 22.02 9.47
CA GLY A 100 13.25 22.80 9.12
C GLY A 100 13.44 23.11 7.63
N SER A 101 12.40 23.03 6.78
CA SER A 101 12.40 23.40 5.35
C SER A 101 13.12 22.46 4.35
N HIS A 102 13.62 21.29 4.78
CA HIS A 102 14.31 20.35 3.88
C HIS A 102 13.41 19.31 3.20
N ILE A 103 12.16 19.16 3.65
CA ILE A 103 11.20 18.18 3.15
C ILE A 103 9.90 18.93 2.86
N ASN A 104 9.35 18.75 1.66
CA ASN A 104 8.06 19.37 1.34
C ASN A 104 6.88 18.58 1.95
N MET A 105 5.71 19.20 2.06
CA MET A 105 4.54 18.57 2.70
C MET A 105 4.11 17.25 2.03
N ASN A 106 4.26 17.14 0.71
CA ASN A 106 3.92 15.91 -0.02
C ASN A 106 4.90 14.79 0.33
N GLU A 107 6.19 15.07 0.37
CA GLU A 107 7.21 14.10 0.79
C GLU A 107 7.03 13.69 2.25
N TRP A 108 6.67 14.63 3.12
CA TRP A 108 6.38 14.35 4.51
C TRP A 108 5.19 13.41 4.69
N THR A 109 4.07 13.66 3.99
CA THR A 109 2.89 12.77 4.04
C THR A 109 3.20 11.36 3.52
N ILE A 110 4.00 11.25 2.45
CA ILE A 110 4.47 9.95 1.94
C ILE A 110 5.31 9.23 3.01
N LEU A 111 6.25 9.93 3.65
CA LEU A 111 7.12 9.34 4.67
C LEU A 111 6.33 8.89 5.91
N ALA A 112 5.37 9.70 6.37
CA ALA A 112 4.51 9.35 7.49
C ALA A 112 3.71 8.07 7.21
N TYR A 113 3.09 7.99 6.03
CA TYR A 113 2.36 6.81 5.59
C TYR A 113 3.26 5.56 5.53
N LEU A 114 4.46 5.68 4.93
CA LEU A 114 5.39 4.56 4.82
C LEU A 114 5.91 4.09 6.19
N ALA A 115 6.13 5.02 7.14
CA ALA A 115 6.55 4.69 8.49
C ALA A 115 5.44 3.95 9.25
N GLU A 116 4.19 4.39 9.14
CA GLU A 116 3.03 3.72 9.75
C GLU A 116 2.83 2.32 9.17
N LYS A 117 2.90 2.18 7.83
CA LYS A 117 2.83 0.88 7.16
C LYS A 117 3.91 -0.07 7.68
N LYS A 118 5.16 0.41 7.79
CA LYS A 118 6.28 -0.39 8.30
C LYS A 118 6.13 -0.77 9.77
N TYR A 119 5.61 0.14 10.58
CA TYR A 119 5.31 -0.13 11.99
C TYR A 119 4.30 -1.26 12.11
N ASN A 120 3.21 -1.22 11.34
CA ASN A 120 2.18 -2.26 11.34
C ASN A 120 2.74 -3.62 10.90
N GLU A 121 3.60 -3.66 9.88
CA GLU A 121 4.30 -4.89 9.46
C GLU A 121 5.11 -5.51 10.62
N LEU A 122 5.93 -4.69 11.31
CA LEU A 122 6.76 -5.16 12.42
C LEU A 122 5.92 -5.57 13.64
N ALA A 123 4.86 -4.82 13.95
CA ALA A 123 3.95 -5.11 15.05
C ALA A 123 3.19 -6.43 14.84
N ILE A 124 2.77 -6.71 13.60
CA ILE A 124 2.12 -7.99 13.25
C ILE A 124 3.13 -9.14 13.36
N ALA A 125 4.37 -8.95 12.87
CA ALA A 125 5.41 -9.96 12.98
C ALA A 125 5.73 -10.30 14.44
N HIS A 126 5.78 -9.31 15.34
CA HIS A 126 5.97 -9.54 16.77
C HIS A 126 4.83 -10.35 17.41
N LYS A 127 3.56 -10.11 17.02
CA LYS A 127 2.41 -10.88 17.54
C LYS A 127 2.42 -12.34 17.08
N GLN A 128 2.85 -12.62 15.85
CA GLN A 128 2.93 -14.00 15.33
C GLN A 128 4.02 -14.83 16.02
N VAL A 129 5.10 -14.20 16.52
CA VAL A 129 6.16 -14.90 17.26
C VAL A 129 5.67 -15.36 18.65
N ASP A 130 4.80 -14.59 19.30
CA ASP A 130 4.23 -14.98 20.61
C ASP A 130 3.20 -16.12 20.52
N GLU A 131 2.47 -16.24 19.41
CA GLU A 131 1.51 -17.34 19.21
C GLU A 131 2.17 -18.67 18.79
N GLY A 132 3.44 -18.65 18.37
CA GLY A 132 4.19 -19.83 17.92
C GLY A 132 4.76 -20.74 19.02
N ILE A 133 4.66 -20.37 20.30
CA ILE A 133 5.30 -21.09 21.42
C ILE A 133 4.37 -22.12 22.10
N SER A 134 3.06 -22.12 21.80
CA SER A 134 2.14 -23.12 22.35
C SER A 134 2.04 -24.37 21.47
N SER A 135 3.04 -25.25 21.52
CA SER A 135 2.93 -26.62 21.03
C SER A 135 2.29 -27.53 22.10
N PRO A 136 1.09 -28.11 21.91
CA PRO A 136 0.68 -29.26 22.70
C PRO A 136 1.17 -30.54 22.01
N LYS A 137 2.07 -31.26 22.69
CA LYS A 137 2.45 -32.65 22.37
C LYS A 137 1.19 -33.51 22.20
N ARG A 138 0.84 -33.90 20.97
CA ARG A 138 -0.13 -34.98 20.76
C ARG A 138 0.50 -36.30 21.20
N LYS A 139 0.12 -36.79 22.38
CA LYS A 139 0.34 -38.18 22.77
C LYS A 139 -0.45 -39.07 21.81
N ILE A 140 0.26 -39.87 21.01
CA ILE A 140 -0.31 -41.00 20.29
C ILE A 140 -0.50 -42.11 21.34
N GLY A 141 -1.75 -42.37 21.73
CA GLY A 141 -2.13 -43.49 22.58
C GLY A 141 -2.34 -44.75 21.74
N ARG A 142 -1.77 -45.85 22.22
CA ARG A 142 -1.94 -47.23 21.72
C ARG A 142 -3.36 -47.74 21.97
#